data_AF-A0A1S8LC93-F1
#
_entry.id   AF-A0A1S8LC93-F1
#
_cell.length_a   1.000
_cell.length_b   1.000
_cell.length_c   1.000
_cell.angle_alpha   90.00
_cell.angle_beta   90.00
_cell.angle_gamma   90.00
#
_symmetry.space_group_name_H-M   'P 1'
#
loop_
_entity.id
_entity.type
_entity.pdbx_description
1 polymer ?
#
loop_
_entity_poly.entity_id
_entity_poly.type
_entity_poly.pdbx_seq_one_letter_code
_entity_poly.pdbx_strand_id
1 'polypeptide(L)'
;MPITKDWWQNDGLVSIISAEGPHVGSSDKIVPFNGVPEKGVWNYLGVRPSTDHIQMVGLYKCDNNLKNEYASIAKMLTDLPK
;
A
#
# COMPACT_ATOMS: atom_id res chain seq x y z
N MET A 1 2.30 -10.99 -18.14
CA MET A 1 3.13 -11.63 -17.10
C MET A 1 2.39 -12.88 -16.64
N PRO A 2 3.02 -14.07 -16.60
CA PRO A 2 2.35 -15.28 -16.15
C PRO A 2 2.09 -15.23 -14.63
N ILE A 3 1.03 -15.89 -14.16
CA ILE A 3 0.75 -16.06 -12.74
C ILE A 3 1.70 -17.12 -12.17
N THR A 4 2.65 -16.69 -11.34
CA THR A 4 3.64 -17.53 -10.64
C THR A 4 3.29 -17.64 -9.16
N LYS A 5 4.11 -18.37 -8.39
CA LYS A 5 4.01 -18.46 -6.92
C LYS A 5 4.06 -17.10 -6.21
N ASP A 6 4.61 -16.08 -6.85
CA ASP A 6 4.72 -14.73 -6.29
C ASP A 6 3.35 -14.05 -6.17
N TRP A 7 2.32 -14.57 -6.86
CA TRP A 7 0.93 -14.12 -6.76
C TRP A 7 0.15 -14.74 -5.59
N TRP A 8 0.70 -15.75 -4.90
CA TRP A 8 -0.06 -16.51 -3.91
C TRP A 8 -0.32 -15.75 -2.62
N GLN A 9 0.60 -14.89 -2.18
CA GLN A 9 0.38 -14.05 -1.02
C GLN A 9 -0.73 -13.04 -1.33
N ASN A 10 -1.77 -12.98 -0.48
CA ASN A 10 -2.95 -12.15 -0.67
C ASN A 10 -3.51 -11.66 0.67
N ASP A 11 -4.39 -10.66 0.61
CA ASP A 11 -5.12 -10.10 1.75
C ASP A 11 -6.51 -10.74 1.96
N GLY A 12 -6.75 -11.92 1.38
CA GLY A 12 -8.05 -12.58 1.34
C GLY A 12 -8.91 -12.24 0.11
N LEU A 13 -8.54 -11.21 -0.66
CA LEU A 13 -9.24 -10.84 -1.90
C LEU A 13 -8.29 -10.55 -3.07
N VAL A 14 -7.18 -9.86 -2.82
CA VAL A 14 -6.24 -9.35 -3.82
C VAL A 14 -4.83 -9.85 -3.52
N SER A 15 -4.11 -10.29 -4.57
CA SER A 15 -2.70 -10.65 -4.45
C SER A 15 -1.84 -9.44 -4.09
N ILE A 16 -0.97 -9.58 -3.08
CA ILE A 16 -0.16 -8.47 -2.55
C ILE A 16 0.75 -7.87 -3.62
N ILE A 17 1.30 -8.70 -4.52
CA ILE A 17 2.13 -8.24 -5.65
C ILE A 17 1.41 -7.24 -6.57
N SER A 18 0.08 -7.16 -6.55
CA SER A 18 -0.68 -6.21 -7.36
C SER A 18 -1.00 -4.90 -6.64
N ALA A 19 -0.71 -4.79 -5.34
CA ALA A 19 -1.06 -3.64 -4.51
C ALA A 19 0.06 -2.58 -4.42
N GLU A 20 1.30 -2.91 -4.80
CA GLU A 20 2.43 -1.96 -4.76
C GLU A 20 2.41 -0.92 -5.88
N GLY A 21 1.78 -1.26 -7.01
CA GLY A 21 1.61 -0.39 -8.17
C GLY A 21 1.35 -1.19 -9.45
N PRO A 22 1.14 -0.52 -10.59
CA PRO A 22 0.88 -1.18 -11.86
C PRO A 22 2.18 -1.70 -12.50
N HIS A 23 2.20 -3.00 -12.86
CA HIS A 23 3.33 -3.62 -13.55
C HIS A 23 3.06 -3.95 -15.03
N VAL A 24 1.94 -4.61 -15.32
CA VAL A 24 1.69 -5.19 -16.65
C VAL A 24 1.14 -4.11 -17.59
N GLY A 25 1.90 -3.79 -18.63
CA GLY A 25 1.52 -2.77 -19.62
C GLY A 25 1.65 -1.34 -19.12
N SER A 26 2.35 -1.13 -18.00
CA SER A 26 2.60 0.20 -17.42
C SER A 26 4.06 0.61 -17.59
N SER A 27 4.29 1.91 -17.75
CA SER A 27 5.62 2.53 -17.67
C SER A 27 5.86 3.25 -16.34
N ASP A 28 4.93 3.13 -15.38
CA ASP A 28 5.06 3.72 -14.07
C ASP A 28 6.25 3.14 -13.31
N LYS A 29 6.88 3.97 -12.47
CA LYS A 29 7.95 3.55 -11.57
C LYS A 29 7.40 3.36 -10.18
N ILE A 30 7.83 2.28 -9.54
CA ILE A 30 7.54 1.98 -8.14
C ILE A 30 8.88 2.07 -7.40
N VAL A 31 8.96 2.94 -6.39
CA VAL A 31 10.19 3.19 -5.63
C VAL A 31 9.92 2.97 -4.14
N PRO A 32 10.84 2.33 -3.39
CA PRO A 32 10.70 2.23 -1.94
C PRO A 32 10.66 3.62 -1.30
N PHE A 33 9.67 3.88 -0.45
CA PHE A 33 9.60 5.14 0.27
C PHE A 33 10.73 5.24 1.29
N ASN A 34 11.56 6.27 1.18
CA ASN A 34 12.75 6.48 2.01
C ASN A 34 12.58 7.60 3.05
N GLY A 35 11.34 8.09 3.23
CA GLY A 35 11.02 9.23 4.10
C GLY A 35 10.81 10.55 3.34
N VAL A 36 11.23 10.66 2.09
CA VAL A 36 10.99 11.82 1.22
C VAL A 36 10.09 11.41 0.05
N PRO A 37 8.86 11.95 -0.06
CA PRO A 37 7.96 11.60 -1.16
C PRO A 37 8.49 12.09 -2.52
N GLU A 38 8.53 11.20 -3.50
CA GLU A 38 8.91 11.51 -4.88
C GLU A 38 7.68 11.72 -5.77
N LYS A 39 7.62 12.84 -6.48
CA LYS A 39 6.51 13.15 -7.39
C LYS A 39 6.64 12.38 -8.70
N GLY A 40 5.52 11.84 -9.21
CA GLY A 40 5.46 11.17 -10.51
C GLY A 40 5.81 9.68 -10.46
N VAL A 41 5.92 9.09 -9.27
CA VAL A 41 6.19 7.67 -9.05
C VAL A 41 5.29 7.12 -7.95
N TRP A 42 5.11 5.80 -7.92
CA TRP A 42 4.49 5.10 -6.81
C TRP A 42 5.50 4.95 -5.67
N ASN A 43 5.25 5.62 -4.56
CA ASN A 43 6.09 5.53 -3.36
C ASN A 43 5.61 4.33 -2.53
N TYR A 44 6.33 3.22 -2.60
CA TYR A 44 5.97 1.97 -1.91
C TYR A 44 6.25 2.07 -0.40
N LEU A 45 5.17 2.05 0.39
CA LEU A 45 5.22 2.17 1.86
C LEU A 45 5.45 0.83 2.58
N GLY A 46 5.42 -0.29 1.84
CA GLY A 46 5.52 -1.63 2.39
C GLY A 46 4.17 -2.34 2.54
N VAL A 47 4.24 -3.58 3.04
CA VAL A 47 3.07 -4.42 3.32
C VAL A 47 2.67 -4.25 4.78
N ARG A 48 1.38 -4.00 5.03
CA ARG A 48 0.83 -4.05 6.39
C ARG A 48 0.67 -5.52 6.83
N PRO A 49 1.41 -5.99 7.84
CA PRO A 49 1.38 -7.40 8.22
C PRO A 49 0.04 -7.79 8.85
N SER A 50 -0.33 -9.07 8.69
CA SER A 50 -1.49 -9.68 9.37
C SER A 50 -2.80 -8.90 9.26
N THR A 51 -3.02 -8.24 8.11
CA THR A 51 -4.21 -7.44 7.84
C THR A 51 -4.88 -7.97 6.57
N ASP A 52 -6.16 -8.31 6.66
CA ASP A 52 -6.98 -8.66 5.51
C ASP A 52 -7.62 -7.43 4.82
N HIS A 53 -8.22 -7.65 3.65
CA HIS A 53 -8.79 -6.61 2.80
C HIS A 53 -9.83 -5.74 3.51
N ILE A 54 -10.65 -6.36 4.37
CA ILE A 54 -11.78 -5.72 5.03
C ILE A 54 -11.31 -4.98 6.30
N GLN A 55 -10.32 -5.54 7.00
CA GLN A 55 -9.66 -4.91 8.13
C GLN A 55 -8.93 -3.62 7.74
N MET A 56 -8.34 -3.56 6.54
CA MET A 56 -7.63 -2.37 6.07
C MET A 56 -8.51 -1.12 6.08
N VAL A 57 -9.81 -1.27 5.78
CA VAL A 57 -10.79 -0.16 5.79
C VAL A 57 -11.56 -0.03 7.12
N GLY A 58 -11.21 -0.84 8.12
CA GLY A 58 -11.82 -0.80 9.45
C GLY A 58 -13.24 -1.33 9.52
N LEU A 59 -13.69 -2.08 8.51
CA LEU A 59 -15.02 -2.69 8.52
C LEU A 59 -15.02 -3.89 9.48
N TYR A 60 -16.07 -3.98 10.31
CA TYR A 60 -16.21 -4.92 11.44
C TYR A 60 -15.24 -4.74 12.62
N LYS A 61 -14.02 -4.23 12.40
CA LYS A 61 -13.07 -3.91 13.48
C LYS A 61 -12.23 -2.69 13.12
N CYS A 62 -12.39 -1.62 13.91
CA CYS A 62 -11.57 -0.41 13.83
C CYS A 62 -10.89 -0.16 15.18
N ASP A 63 -9.63 -0.57 15.30
CA ASP A 63 -8.83 -0.39 16.52
C ASP A 63 -7.98 0.89 16.48
N ASN A 64 -7.33 1.19 17.61
CA ASN A 64 -6.49 2.39 17.72
C ASN A 64 -5.24 2.32 16.83
N ASN A 65 -4.74 1.12 16.49
CA ASN A 65 -3.58 0.99 15.62
C ASN A 65 -3.93 1.43 14.20
N LEU A 66 -5.08 0.97 13.68
CA LEU A 66 -5.59 1.42 12.39
C LEU A 66 -5.80 2.94 12.38
N LYS A 67 -6.46 3.50 13.40
CA LYS A 67 -6.68 4.95 13.51
C LYS A 67 -5.37 5.75 13.51
N ASN A 68 -4.37 5.31 14.27
CA ASN A 68 -3.07 5.96 14.34
C ASN A 68 -2.32 5.91 13.00
N GLU A 69 -2.47 4.81 12.25
CA GLU A 69 -1.89 4.69 10.92
C GLU A 69 -2.55 5.65 9.92
N TYR A 70 -3.88 5.72 9.90
CA TYR A 70 -4.61 6.70 9.09
C TYR A 70 -4.23 8.15 9.47
N ALA A 71 -4.05 8.44 10.75
CA ALA A 71 -3.57 9.75 11.21
C ALA A 71 -2.14 10.04 10.72
N SER A 72 -1.26 9.04 10.70
CA SER A 72 0.11 9.16 10.20
C SER A 72 0.14 9.38 8.69
N ILE A 73 -0.71 8.68 7.93
CA ILE A 73 -0.89 8.89 6.49
C ILE A 73 -1.42 10.30 6.23
N ALA A 74 -2.44 10.74 6.98
CA ALA A 74 -2.97 12.10 6.85
C ALA A 74 -1.89 13.16 7.08
N LYS A 75 -1.05 12.98 8.12
CA LYS A 75 0.08 13.87 8.38
C LYS A 75 1.09 13.87 7.22
N MET A 76 1.47 12.71 6.71
CA MET A 76 2.39 12.59 5.58
C MET A 76 1.86 13.32 4.35
N LEU A 77 0.56 13.22 4.07
CA LEU A 77 -0.08 13.92 2.95
C LEU A 77 -0.13 15.44 3.16
N THR A 78 -0.34 15.92 4.38
CA THR A 78 -0.35 17.37 4.68
C THR A 78 1.03 18.00 4.63
N ASP A 79 2.08 17.20 4.83
CA ASP A 79 3.49 17.64 4.80
C ASP A 79 4.09 17.63 3.38
N LEU A 80 3.31 17.24 2.35
CA LEU A 80 3.80 17.23 0.97
C LEU A 80 4.19 18.64 0.48
N PRO A 81 5.31 18.77 -0.27
CA PRO A 81 5.65 20.02 -0.96
C PRO A 81 4.54 20.45 -1.93
N LYS A 82 4.24 21.75 -1.94
CA LYS A 82 3.24 22.36 -2.84
C LYS A 82 3.78 22.55 -4.25
#